data_AF-A0A095WVL5-F1
#
_entry.id   AF-A0A095WVL5-F1
#
_cell.length_a   1.000
_cell.length_b   1.000
_cell.length_c   1.000
_cell.angle_alpha   90.00
_cell.angle_beta   90.00
_cell.angle_gamma   90.00
#
_symmetry.space_group_name_H-M   'P 1'
#
loop_
_entity.id
_entity.type
_entity.pdbx_description
1 polymer ?
#
loop_
_entity_poly.entity_id
_entity_poly.type
_entity_poly.pdbx_seq_one_letter_code
_entity_poly.pdbx_strand_id
1 'polypeptide(L)'
;RDVLLCQFHDILPGTSVAWVYREVSAIYERVQELLEAIIARSLAALVEDETPALTNASSFTGYGIPALSAVAPIEAAPVQVRGHLLENEYLRAQFDEEGLLTSLVEKETGREYVPAGQRGGELYLFQDFPNEWDAWDLDPFYRGSKQVIVPNNAVFESTDGAARVRTTAEFSNSKAEVTWSLRPGSRALDVHVRLDWHESEKILKLAMPVDIHTDHAQYETQMGYITRPTHENTSWEAYKFEVS
;
A
#
# COMPACT_ATOMS: atom_id res chain seq x y z
N ARG A 1 10.44 -25.24 2.23
CA ARG A 1 9.54 -26.21 2.89
C ARG A 1 8.63 -25.49 3.88
N ASP A 2 9.17 -24.85 4.90
CA ASP A 2 8.38 -24.25 5.99
C ASP A 2 7.42 -23.16 5.50
N VAL A 3 7.85 -22.31 4.56
CA VAL A 3 6.96 -21.33 3.91
C VAL A 3 5.74 -22.00 3.25
N LEU A 4 5.94 -23.11 2.55
CA LEU A 4 4.84 -23.83 1.88
C LEU A 4 3.89 -24.48 2.89
N LEU A 5 4.39 -24.90 4.06
CA LEU A 5 3.54 -25.41 5.13
C LEU A 5 2.62 -24.31 5.67
N CYS A 6 3.13 -23.09 5.82
CA CYS A 6 2.36 -21.93 6.24
C CYS A 6 1.42 -21.39 5.14
N GLN A 7 1.51 -21.90 3.91
CA GLN A 7 0.63 -21.54 2.77
C GLN A 7 -0.58 -22.48 2.62
N PHE A 8 -0.88 -23.31 3.62
CA PHE A 8 -2.06 -24.17 3.59
C PHE A 8 -3.37 -23.35 3.51
N HIS A 9 -4.41 -23.93 2.90
CA HIS A 9 -5.65 -23.22 2.58
C HIS A 9 -6.46 -22.73 3.77
N ASP A 10 -6.20 -23.24 4.98
CA ASP A 10 -6.81 -22.73 6.22
C ASP A 10 -5.85 -21.83 7.02
N ILE A 11 -4.57 -21.77 6.64
CA ILE A 11 -3.56 -20.98 7.33
C ILE A 11 -3.42 -19.63 6.64
N LEU A 12 -3.06 -19.64 5.35
CA LEU A 12 -2.78 -18.42 4.60
C LEU A 12 -3.98 -17.46 4.55
N PRO A 13 -5.24 -17.93 4.37
CA PRO A 13 -6.39 -17.04 4.35
C PRO A 13 -6.82 -16.47 5.71
N GLY A 14 -6.21 -16.87 6.82
CA GLY A 14 -6.55 -16.30 8.13
C GLY A 14 -7.63 -17.05 8.94
N THR A 15 -7.97 -18.29 8.55
CA THR A 15 -9.17 -18.99 9.02
C THR A 15 -8.92 -20.09 10.06
N SER A 16 -7.68 -20.21 10.55
CA SER A 16 -7.30 -21.13 11.63
C SER A 16 -7.46 -20.51 13.03
N VAL A 17 -7.35 -21.34 14.08
CA VAL A 17 -7.38 -20.84 15.46
C VAL A 17 -6.09 -20.09 15.83
N ALA A 18 -6.18 -19.18 16.81
CA ALA A 18 -5.06 -18.32 17.24
C ALA A 18 -3.76 -19.07 17.61
N TRP A 19 -3.86 -20.32 18.09
CA TRP A 19 -2.67 -21.13 18.38
C TRP A 19 -1.85 -21.44 17.13
N VAL A 20 -2.52 -21.75 16.00
CA VAL A 20 -1.86 -22.00 14.71
C VAL A 20 -1.09 -20.75 14.27
N TYR A 21 -1.69 -19.56 14.41
CA TYR A 21 -1.01 -18.31 14.03
C TYR A 21 0.18 -17.97 14.89
N ARG A 22 0.18 -18.29 16.19
CA ARG A 22 1.38 -18.15 17.02
C ARG A 22 2.53 -19.01 16.52
N GLU A 23 2.25 -20.23 16.08
CA GLU A 23 3.29 -21.11 15.51
C GLU A 23 3.76 -20.62 14.14
N VAL A 24 2.84 -20.18 13.29
CA VAL A 24 3.13 -19.63 11.96
C VAL A 24 4.00 -18.38 12.06
N SER A 25 3.69 -17.46 12.97
CA SER A 25 4.53 -16.28 13.22
C SER A 25 5.95 -16.67 13.63
N ALA A 26 6.09 -17.59 14.59
CA ALA A 26 7.41 -18.07 15.02
C ALA A 26 8.17 -18.81 13.91
N ILE A 27 7.49 -19.48 12.99
CA ILE A 27 8.10 -20.07 11.79
C ILE A 27 8.61 -18.98 10.85
N TYR A 28 7.78 -17.98 10.55
CA TYR A 28 8.16 -16.88 9.66
C TYR A 28 9.30 -16.03 10.21
N GLU A 29 9.34 -15.76 11.51
CA GLU A 29 10.47 -15.09 12.18
C GLU A 29 11.79 -15.84 11.92
N ARG A 30 11.82 -17.17 12.16
CA ARG A 30 13.01 -17.99 11.89
C ARG A 30 13.40 -18.02 10.41
N VAL A 31 12.41 -18.08 9.52
CA VAL A 31 12.65 -18.05 8.07
C VAL A 31 13.25 -16.71 7.66
N GLN A 32 12.72 -15.60 8.17
CA GLN A 32 13.23 -14.26 7.91
C GLN A 32 14.67 -14.12 8.39
N GLU A 33 14.98 -14.49 9.63
CA GLU A 33 16.36 -14.46 10.17
C GLU A 33 17.34 -15.26 9.30
N LEU A 34 16.94 -16.46 8.87
CA LEU A 34 17.74 -17.31 7.98
C LEU A 34 17.98 -16.63 6.63
N LEU A 35 16.93 -16.08 6.01
CA LEU A 35 17.02 -15.43 4.70
C LEU A 35 17.84 -14.15 4.76
N GLU A 36 17.66 -13.31 5.78
CA GLU A 36 18.46 -12.10 5.99
C GLU A 36 19.95 -12.44 6.16
N ALA A 37 20.28 -13.51 6.90
CA ALA A 37 21.66 -13.98 7.02
C ALA A 37 22.24 -14.50 5.69
N ILE A 38 21.43 -15.14 4.85
CA ILE A 38 21.85 -15.56 3.50
C ILE A 38 22.07 -14.34 2.59
N ILE A 39 21.15 -13.37 2.63
CA ILE A 39 21.24 -12.12 1.86
C ILE A 39 22.50 -11.36 2.27
N ALA A 40 22.72 -11.14 3.57
CA ALA A 40 23.88 -10.41 4.08
C ALA A 40 25.20 -11.06 3.65
N ARG A 41 25.33 -12.38 3.80
CA ARG A 41 26.53 -13.11 3.35
C ARG A 41 26.75 -13.03 1.84
N SER A 42 25.66 -13.07 1.07
CA SER A 42 25.74 -12.98 -0.39
C SER A 42 26.16 -11.57 -0.82
N LEU A 43 25.60 -10.54 -0.19
CA LEU A 43 25.97 -9.14 -0.47
C LEU A 43 27.42 -8.83 -0.07
N ALA A 44 27.88 -9.33 1.08
CA ALA A 44 29.29 -9.16 1.50
C ALA A 44 30.29 -9.84 0.53
N ALA A 45 29.86 -10.86 -0.21
CA ALA A 45 30.69 -11.48 -1.24
C ALA A 45 30.66 -10.73 -2.59
N LEU A 46 29.70 -9.83 -2.79
CA LEU A 46 29.44 -9.13 -4.06
C LEU A 46 29.77 -7.63 -4.03
N VAL A 47 29.76 -7.01 -2.86
CA VAL A 47 29.97 -5.58 -2.64
C VAL A 47 31.15 -5.39 -1.69
N GLU A 48 32.07 -4.47 -2.00
CA GLU A 48 33.20 -4.15 -1.13
C GLU A 48 32.70 -3.45 0.16
N ASP A 49 33.22 -3.87 1.31
CA ASP A 49 32.72 -3.58 2.68
C ASP A 49 32.60 -2.07 3.06
N GLU A 50 33.16 -1.15 2.26
CA GLU A 50 33.32 0.26 2.66
C GLU A 50 32.40 1.26 1.94
N THR A 51 31.57 0.83 0.97
CA THR A 51 30.64 1.74 0.29
C THR A 51 29.18 1.33 0.48
N PRO A 52 28.31 2.23 0.99
CA PRO A 52 26.88 2.02 0.91
C PRO A 52 26.50 1.70 -0.53
N ALA A 53 25.74 0.61 -0.74
CA ALA A 53 25.30 0.19 -2.05
C ALA A 53 23.79 -0.05 -2.05
N LEU A 54 23.14 0.38 -3.12
CA LEU A 54 21.78 -0.01 -3.45
C LEU A 54 21.85 -1.21 -4.38
N THR A 55 21.11 -2.28 -4.05
CA THR A 55 21.13 -3.52 -4.82
C THR A 55 19.77 -3.77 -5.45
N ASN A 56 19.77 -4.29 -6.67
CA ASN A 56 18.57 -4.67 -7.39
C ASN A 56 18.69 -6.13 -7.85
N ALA A 57 17.96 -7.01 -7.16
CA ALA A 57 17.90 -8.44 -7.49
C ALA A 57 16.84 -8.78 -8.57
N SER A 58 16.08 -7.79 -9.04
CA SER A 58 15.08 -8.01 -10.10
C SER A 58 15.73 -8.10 -11.49
N SER A 59 14.99 -8.68 -12.43
CA SER A 59 15.40 -8.83 -13.84
C SER A 59 15.17 -7.55 -14.67
N PHE A 60 14.75 -6.46 -14.06
CA PHE A 60 14.49 -5.17 -14.71
C PHE A 60 15.05 -4.01 -13.89
N THR A 61 15.05 -2.80 -14.46
CA THR A 61 15.52 -1.62 -13.73
C THR A 61 14.48 -1.19 -12.71
N GLY A 62 14.84 -1.13 -11.43
CA GLY A 62 13.96 -0.70 -10.34
C GLY A 62 14.54 0.51 -9.62
N TYR A 63 13.73 1.54 -9.38
CA TYR A 63 14.17 2.77 -8.69
C TYR A 63 15.45 3.42 -9.28
N GLY A 64 15.63 3.32 -10.61
CA GLY A 64 16.83 3.83 -11.31
C GLY A 64 18.06 2.93 -11.21
N ILE A 65 17.98 1.79 -10.53
CA ILE A 65 19.07 0.83 -10.36
C ILE A 65 18.95 -0.26 -11.43
N PRO A 66 19.98 -0.49 -12.27
CA PRO A 66 19.94 -1.53 -13.32
C PRO A 66 19.61 -2.93 -12.77
N ALA A 67 19.05 -3.80 -13.61
CA ALA A 67 18.74 -5.17 -13.26
C ALA A 67 19.99 -5.94 -12.78
N LEU A 68 19.82 -6.80 -11.77
CA LEU A 68 20.88 -7.67 -11.23
C LEU A 68 22.19 -6.95 -10.92
N SER A 69 22.10 -5.74 -10.34
CA SER A 69 23.26 -4.88 -10.11
C SER A 69 23.32 -4.34 -8.68
N ALA A 70 24.49 -3.84 -8.31
CA ALA A 70 24.72 -3.03 -7.12
C ALA A 70 25.37 -1.72 -7.56
N VAL A 71 24.84 -0.60 -7.07
CA VAL A 71 25.33 0.75 -7.42
C VAL A 71 25.51 1.59 -6.15
N ALA A 72 26.42 2.55 -6.20
CA ALA A 72 26.48 3.58 -5.17
C ALA A 72 25.18 4.40 -5.16
N PRO A 73 24.71 4.88 -3.99
CA PRO A 73 23.58 5.80 -3.90
C PRO A 73 23.76 6.99 -4.84
N ILE A 74 22.74 7.26 -5.64
CA ILE A 74 22.74 8.39 -6.57
C ILE A 74 22.13 9.59 -5.86
N GLU A 75 22.83 10.71 -5.86
CA GLU A 75 22.30 11.98 -5.37
C GLU A 75 21.26 12.50 -6.38
N ALA A 76 20.04 12.75 -5.91
CA ALA A 76 18.93 13.18 -6.75
C ALA A 76 18.40 14.54 -6.30
N ALA A 77 17.80 15.30 -7.22
CA ALA A 77 17.26 16.61 -6.90
C ALA A 77 16.14 16.48 -5.86
N PRO A 78 16.16 17.27 -4.78
CA PRO A 78 15.16 17.15 -3.73
C PRO A 78 13.77 17.48 -4.27
N VAL A 79 12.76 16.80 -3.74
CA VAL A 79 11.36 17.12 -4.00
C VAL A 79 11.06 18.54 -3.54
N GLN A 80 10.43 19.32 -4.40
CA GLN A 80 10.03 20.68 -4.09
C GLN A 80 8.74 20.66 -3.26
N VAL A 81 8.75 21.39 -2.15
CA VAL A 81 7.57 21.57 -1.28
C VAL A 81 7.14 23.03 -1.30
N ARG A 82 5.87 23.29 -1.61
CA ARG A 82 5.28 24.65 -1.63
C ARG A 82 3.90 24.63 -0.99
N GLY A 83 3.80 25.00 0.28
CA GLY A 83 2.55 24.81 1.04
C GLY A 83 2.21 23.32 1.09
N HIS A 84 1.04 22.94 0.57
CA HIS A 84 0.60 21.54 0.49
C HIS A 84 0.89 20.86 -0.86
N LEU A 85 1.78 21.44 -1.67
CA LEU A 85 2.21 20.90 -2.96
C LEU A 85 3.56 20.19 -2.83
N LEU A 86 3.64 18.95 -3.32
CA LEU A 86 4.86 18.17 -3.47
C LEU A 86 5.13 17.97 -4.97
N GLU A 87 6.32 18.30 -5.44
CA GLU A 87 6.67 18.18 -6.86
C GLU A 87 8.08 17.62 -7.08
N ASN A 88 8.19 16.57 -7.89
CA ASN A 88 9.46 16.06 -8.39
C ASN A 88 9.52 16.18 -9.94
N GLU A 89 10.43 15.47 -10.59
CA GLU A 89 10.61 15.49 -12.04
C GLU A 89 9.35 15.05 -12.80
N TYR A 90 8.62 14.07 -12.26
CA TYR A 90 7.56 13.34 -12.95
C TYR A 90 6.15 13.65 -12.44
N LEU A 91 6.01 13.93 -11.15
CA LEU A 91 4.72 14.06 -10.48
C LEU A 91 4.58 15.41 -9.77
N ARG A 92 3.34 15.90 -9.74
CA ARG A 92 2.88 16.98 -8.88
C ARG A 92 1.71 16.48 -8.05
N ALA A 93 1.86 16.42 -6.74
CA ALA A 93 0.84 15.98 -5.79
C ALA A 93 0.39 17.13 -4.89
N GLN A 94 -0.90 17.43 -4.88
CA GLN A 94 -1.50 18.49 -4.08
C GLN A 94 -2.35 17.87 -2.96
N PHE A 95 -2.18 18.38 -1.75
CA PHE A 95 -2.95 17.97 -0.58
C PHE A 95 -3.81 19.13 -0.06
N ASP A 96 -4.90 18.80 0.62
CA ASP A 96 -5.69 19.78 1.39
C ASP A 96 -5.09 20.02 2.80
N GLU A 97 -5.75 20.87 3.59
CA GLU A 97 -5.37 21.17 4.97
C GLU A 97 -5.48 19.96 5.92
N GLU A 98 -6.30 18.97 5.57
CA GLU A 98 -6.48 17.71 6.32
C GLU A 98 -5.42 16.66 5.93
N GLY A 99 -4.55 16.97 4.96
CA GLY A 99 -3.51 16.07 4.45
C GLY A 99 -4.03 14.98 3.51
N LEU A 100 -5.22 15.17 2.93
CA LEU A 100 -5.78 14.27 1.92
C LEU A 100 -5.37 14.72 0.51
N LEU A 101 -5.15 13.76 -0.37
CA LEU A 101 -4.68 14.01 -1.74
C LEU A 101 -5.84 14.56 -2.59
N THR A 102 -5.70 15.75 -3.16
CA THR A 102 -6.73 16.42 -3.97
C THR A 102 -6.40 16.47 -5.46
N SER A 103 -5.12 16.34 -5.83
CA SER A 103 -4.67 16.28 -7.22
C SER A 103 -3.36 15.51 -7.30
N LEU A 104 -3.22 14.69 -8.34
CA LEU A 104 -2.01 13.97 -8.69
C LEU A 104 -1.83 14.03 -10.21
N VAL A 105 -0.89 14.87 -10.64
CA VAL A 105 -0.61 15.10 -12.06
C VAL A 105 0.69 14.44 -12.47
N GLU A 106 0.64 13.61 -13.53
CA GLU A 106 1.83 13.21 -14.28
C GLU A 106 2.26 14.35 -15.21
N LYS A 107 3.45 14.90 -14.99
CA LYS A 107 3.94 16.12 -15.66
C LYS A 107 4.20 15.91 -17.15
N GLU A 108 4.60 14.71 -17.56
CA GLU A 108 4.94 14.38 -18.94
C GLU A 108 3.70 14.39 -19.85
N THR A 109 2.60 13.79 -19.39
CA THR A 109 1.36 13.69 -20.15
C THR A 109 0.35 14.78 -19.80
N GLY A 110 0.52 15.42 -18.63
CA GLY A 110 -0.47 16.32 -18.04
C GLY A 110 -1.70 15.61 -17.46
N ARG A 111 -1.67 14.27 -17.34
CA ARG A 111 -2.81 13.49 -16.83
C ARG A 111 -3.03 13.77 -15.34
N GLU A 112 -4.24 14.21 -15.01
CA GLU A 112 -4.77 14.22 -13.65
C GLU A 112 -5.35 12.84 -13.31
N TYR A 113 -5.01 12.32 -12.13
CA TYR A 113 -5.49 11.02 -11.65
C TYR A 113 -6.56 11.13 -10.58
N VAL A 114 -6.68 12.24 -9.85
CA VAL A 114 -7.73 12.42 -8.84
C VAL A 114 -8.94 13.10 -9.48
N PRO A 115 -10.15 12.50 -9.42
CA PRO A 115 -11.35 13.13 -9.96
C PRO A 115 -11.63 14.48 -9.29
N ALA A 116 -12.11 15.44 -10.07
CA ALA A 116 -12.44 16.78 -9.57
C ALA A 116 -13.42 16.73 -8.39
N GLY A 117 -13.05 17.39 -7.29
CA GLY A 117 -13.87 17.46 -6.06
C GLY A 117 -13.81 16.22 -5.17
N GLN A 118 -13.01 15.22 -5.51
CA GLN A 118 -12.77 14.04 -4.67
C GLN A 118 -11.41 14.11 -3.96
N ARG A 119 -11.23 13.25 -2.97
CA ARG A 119 -10.02 13.17 -2.15
C ARG A 119 -9.53 11.73 -2.04
N GLY A 120 -8.24 11.53 -2.24
CA GLY A 120 -7.54 10.27 -1.98
C GLY A 120 -6.99 10.20 -0.57
N GLY A 121 -6.97 8.99 -0.02
CA GLY A 121 -6.47 8.73 1.33
C GLY A 121 -7.52 8.77 2.42
N GLU A 122 -8.82 8.84 2.08
CA GLU A 122 -9.87 8.77 3.09
C GLU A 122 -9.92 7.37 3.71
N LEU A 123 -10.00 7.30 5.03
CA LEU A 123 -10.19 6.05 5.76
C LEU A 123 -11.68 5.80 5.96
N TYR A 124 -12.17 4.66 5.50
CA TYR A 124 -13.56 4.22 5.64
C TYR A 124 -13.63 3.06 6.61
N LEU A 125 -14.35 3.28 7.71
CA LEU A 125 -14.65 2.24 8.69
C LEU A 125 -16.05 1.70 8.41
N PHE A 126 -16.19 0.39 8.40
CA PHE A 126 -17.47 -0.29 8.25
C PHE A 126 -17.64 -1.32 9.36
N GLN A 127 -18.89 -1.65 9.68
CA GLN A 127 -19.24 -2.81 10.48
C GLN A 127 -19.09 -4.07 9.64
N ASP A 128 -18.51 -5.11 10.25
CA ASP A 128 -18.27 -6.41 9.65
C ASP A 128 -18.99 -7.49 10.45
N PHE A 129 -20.21 -7.81 10.01
CA PHE A 129 -21.08 -8.82 10.59
C PHE A 129 -21.61 -9.72 9.47
N PRO A 130 -20.79 -10.66 8.96
CA PRO A 130 -21.25 -11.60 7.95
C PRO A 130 -22.34 -12.51 8.52
N ASN A 131 -23.16 -13.10 7.64
CA ASN A 131 -24.23 -14.01 8.05
C ASN A 131 -23.70 -15.33 8.61
N GLU A 132 -22.63 -15.87 8.01
CA GLU A 132 -21.96 -17.10 8.43
C GLU A 132 -20.44 -16.90 8.39
N TRP A 133 -19.72 -17.61 9.27
CA TRP A 133 -18.25 -17.70 9.30
C TRP A 133 -17.48 -16.36 9.31
N ASP A 134 -17.42 -15.71 10.48
CA ASP A 134 -16.75 -14.42 10.72
C ASP A 134 -15.34 -14.25 10.13
N ALA A 135 -14.56 -15.33 10.00
CA ALA A 135 -13.19 -15.29 9.48
C ALA A 135 -13.07 -15.58 7.97
N TRP A 136 -14.16 -16.00 7.31
CA TRP A 136 -14.18 -16.38 5.90
C TRP A 136 -14.98 -15.41 5.04
N ASP A 137 -16.14 -14.98 5.53
CA ASP A 137 -17.10 -14.27 4.72
C ASP A 137 -17.04 -12.76 4.98
N LEU A 138 -17.28 -12.01 3.91
CA LEU A 138 -17.64 -10.60 3.97
C LEU A 138 -18.91 -10.46 3.13
N ASP A 139 -19.93 -9.80 3.66
CA ASP A 139 -21.21 -9.67 2.96
C ASP A 139 -21.44 -8.27 2.38
N PRO A 140 -22.01 -8.12 1.16
CA PRO A 140 -22.12 -6.82 0.48
C PRO A 140 -22.79 -5.69 1.29
N PHE A 141 -23.66 -6.02 2.24
CA PHE A 141 -24.39 -5.04 3.04
C PHE A 141 -23.50 -4.28 4.04
N TYR A 142 -22.26 -4.73 4.30
CA TYR A 142 -21.30 -3.99 5.13
C TYR A 142 -21.15 -2.54 4.63
N ARG A 143 -21.23 -2.33 3.31
CA ARG A 143 -21.12 -1.03 2.63
C ARG A 143 -22.13 0.01 3.14
N GLY A 144 -23.28 -0.43 3.64
CA GLY A 144 -24.32 0.45 4.19
C GLY A 144 -23.93 1.14 5.51
N SER A 145 -22.89 0.66 6.18
CA SER A 145 -22.43 1.17 7.48
C SER A 145 -21.23 2.13 7.39
N LYS A 146 -20.91 2.62 6.17
CA LYS A 146 -19.74 3.46 5.91
C LYS A 146 -19.67 4.66 6.86
N GLN A 147 -18.58 4.74 7.61
CA GLN A 147 -18.15 5.90 8.36
C GLN A 147 -16.83 6.43 7.81
N VAL A 148 -16.77 7.72 7.48
CA VAL A 148 -15.51 8.38 7.10
C VAL A 148 -14.76 8.79 8.35
N ILE A 149 -13.52 8.35 8.48
CA ILE A 149 -12.61 8.76 9.55
C ILE A 149 -11.79 9.95 9.06
N VAL A 150 -11.97 11.08 9.73
CA VAL A 150 -11.28 12.33 9.40
C VAL A 150 -9.97 12.39 10.20
N PRO A 151 -8.82 12.69 9.56
CA PRO A 151 -7.58 12.91 10.29
C PRO A 151 -7.67 14.04 11.32
N ASN A 152 -7.05 13.85 12.48
CA ASN A 152 -6.94 14.86 13.52
C ASN A 152 -5.85 15.91 13.21
N ASN A 153 -4.83 15.52 12.44
CA ASN A 153 -3.74 16.40 12.02
C ASN A 153 -3.10 15.93 10.72
N ALA A 154 -2.38 16.85 10.08
CA ALA A 154 -1.49 16.61 8.96
C ALA A 154 -0.14 17.30 9.21
N VAL A 155 0.95 16.59 8.92
CA VAL A 155 2.33 17.10 9.03
C VAL A 155 3.01 16.94 7.69
N PHE A 156 3.59 18.03 7.19
CA PHE A 156 4.36 18.07 5.95
C PHE A 156 5.84 18.13 6.32
N GLU A 157 6.62 17.14 5.88
CA GLU A 157 8.04 17.03 6.18
C GLU A 157 8.86 16.81 4.92
N SER A 158 10.11 17.30 4.91
CA SER A 158 11.07 17.06 3.84
C SER A 158 12.36 16.57 4.48
N THR A 159 12.69 15.30 4.25
CA THR A 159 13.85 14.63 4.85
C THR A 159 14.55 13.81 3.76
N ASP A 160 15.88 13.90 3.69
CA ASP A 160 16.70 13.15 2.74
C ASP A 160 16.30 13.39 1.27
N GLY A 161 15.86 14.62 0.95
CA GLY A 161 15.38 15.01 -0.37
C GLY A 161 14.01 14.46 -0.76
N ALA A 162 13.39 13.59 0.04
CA ALA A 162 12.00 13.16 -0.12
C ALA A 162 11.05 14.08 0.65
N ALA A 163 9.85 14.29 0.12
CA ALA A 163 8.79 14.99 0.81
C ALA A 163 7.72 14.00 1.27
N ARG A 164 7.18 14.20 2.48
CA ARG A 164 6.16 13.35 3.06
C ARG A 164 5.01 14.16 3.63
N VAL A 165 3.81 13.59 3.56
CA VAL A 165 2.60 14.07 4.23
C VAL A 165 2.11 12.99 5.16
N ARG A 166 2.17 13.24 6.46
CA ARG A 166 1.75 12.30 7.50
C ARG A 166 0.46 12.78 8.13
N THR A 167 -0.57 11.97 8.06
CA THR A 167 -1.83 12.22 8.76
C THR A 167 -2.03 11.20 9.87
N THR A 168 -2.62 11.65 10.97
CA THR A 168 -2.98 10.78 12.09
C THR A 168 -4.47 10.85 12.32
N ALA A 169 -5.12 9.70 12.47
CA ALA A 169 -6.52 9.59 12.81
C ALA A 169 -6.72 8.67 14.02
N GLU A 170 -7.49 9.13 15.00
CA GLU A 170 -7.92 8.33 16.14
C GLU A 170 -9.42 8.05 16.02
N PHE A 171 -9.82 6.80 16.20
CA PHE A 171 -11.21 6.37 16.11
C PHE A 171 -11.47 5.21 17.07
N SER A 172 -12.52 5.33 17.87
CA SER A 172 -12.83 4.36 18.93
C SER A 172 -11.60 4.12 19.83
N ASN A 173 -11.03 2.90 19.83
CA ASN A 173 -9.83 2.58 20.62
C ASN A 173 -8.59 2.38 19.73
N SER A 174 -8.68 2.78 18.47
CA SER A 174 -7.67 2.52 17.45
C SER A 174 -7.07 3.82 16.91
N LYS A 175 -5.89 3.68 16.32
CA LYS A 175 -5.15 4.79 15.73
C LYS A 175 -4.56 4.39 14.38
N ALA A 176 -4.80 5.19 13.37
CA ALA A 176 -4.19 5.07 12.05
C ALA A 176 -3.24 6.24 11.78
N GLU A 177 -2.12 5.95 11.15
CA GLU A 177 -1.20 6.92 10.59
C GLU A 177 -1.02 6.62 9.09
N VAL A 178 -1.30 7.58 8.23
CA VAL A 178 -1.10 7.47 6.78
C VAL A 178 0.03 8.40 6.39
N THR A 179 1.10 7.85 5.83
CA THR A 179 2.25 8.62 5.32
C THR A 179 2.33 8.51 3.81
N TRP A 180 2.08 9.61 3.13
CA TRP A 180 2.38 9.79 1.71
C TRP A 180 3.86 10.16 1.55
N SER A 181 4.55 9.58 0.58
CA SER A 181 5.96 9.88 0.31
C SER A 181 6.19 10.08 -1.19
N LEU A 182 6.69 11.27 -1.57
CA LEU A 182 7.22 11.53 -2.89
C LEU A 182 8.75 11.57 -2.80
N ARG A 183 9.41 10.70 -3.55
CA ARG A 183 10.88 10.64 -3.63
C ARG A 183 11.40 11.30 -4.90
N PRO A 184 12.64 11.82 -4.90
CA PRO A 184 13.34 12.20 -6.12
C PRO A 184 13.34 11.09 -7.17
N GLY A 185 13.14 11.42 -8.44
CA GLY A 185 13.18 10.45 -9.54
C GLY A 185 12.07 9.38 -9.55
N SER A 186 11.14 9.42 -8.60
CA SER A 186 10.03 8.46 -8.52
C SER A 186 8.88 8.87 -9.44
N ARG A 187 8.37 7.92 -10.23
CA ARG A 187 7.10 8.06 -10.97
C ARG A 187 5.88 7.61 -10.16
N ALA A 188 6.07 7.30 -8.88
CA ALA A 188 5.01 6.88 -7.97
C ALA A 188 5.02 7.74 -6.70
N LEU A 189 3.82 7.96 -6.17
CA LEU A 189 3.59 8.51 -4.84
C LEU A 189 3.28 7.31 -3.92
N ASP A 190 4.17 7.03 -2.96
CA ASP A 190 3.99 5.87 -2.08
C ASP A 190 3.08 6.22 -0.90
N VAL A 191 2.33 5.24 -0.44
CA VAL A 191 1.49 5.35 0.75
C VAL A 191 1.85 4.26 1.72
N HIS A 192 2.17 4.66 2.95
CA HIS A 192 2.39 3.74 4.06
C HIS A 192 1.31 3.96 5.11
N VAL A 193 0.66 2.88 5.54
CA VAL A 193 -0.35 2.91 6.60
C VAL A 193 0.19 2.14 7.79
N ARG A 194 0.25 2.80 8.94
CA ARG A 194 0.50 2.17 10.24
C ARG A 194 -0.79 2.19 11.03
N LEU A 195 -1.18 1.03 11.56
CA LEU A 195 -2.44 0.87 12.26
C LEU A 195 -2.20 0.21 13.61
N ASP A 196 -2.63 0.88 14.67
CA ASP A 196 -2.82 0.29 16.00
C ASP A 196 -4.30 -0.07 16.12
N TRP A 197 -4.62 -1.35 15.90
CA TRP A 197 -5.99 -1.84 15.71
C TRP A 197 -6.51 -2.57 16.95
N HIS A 198 -7.56 -2.01 17.53
CA HIS A 198 -8.26 -2.54 18.71
C HIS A 198 -9.78 -2.66 18.49
N GLU A 199 -10.23 -2.65 17.24
CA GLU A 199 -11.65 -2.83 16.92
C GLU A 199 -12.01 -4.31 16.76
N SER A 200 -13.27 -4.63 17.08
CA SER A 200 -13.90 -5.92 16.81
C SER A 200 -15.01 -5.74 15.79
N GLU A 201 -15.20 -6.73 14.91
CA GLU A 201 -16.33 -6.77 13.95
C GLU A 201 -16.38 -5.50 13.07
N LYS A 202 -15.19 -5.07 12.60
CA LYS A 202 -15.03 -3.92 11.73
C LYS A 202 -14.02 -4.20 10.64
N ILE A 203 -14.21 -3.52 9.51
CA ILE A 203 -13.25 -3.46 8.42
C ILE A 203 -12.88 -2.00 8.14
N LEU A 204 -11.58 -1.76 7.96
CA LEU A 204 -11.03 -0.46 7.57
C LEU A 204 -10.55 -0.52 6.13
N LYS A 205 -10.95 0.46 5.31
CA LYS A 205 -10.50 0.61 3.93
C LYS A 205 -9.86 1.97 3.71
N LEU A 206 -8.83 2.03 2.88
CA LEU A 206 -8.24 3.26 2.38
C LEU A 206 -8.78 3.54 0.98
N ALA A 207 -9.45 4.67 0.80
CA ALA A 207 -10.09 5.02 -0.45
C ALA A 207 -9.16 5.83 -1.37
N MET A 208 -9.07 5.37 -2.63
CA MET A 208 -8.28 6.01 -3.68
C MET A 208 -9.16 6.19 -4.93
N PRO A 209 -9.92 7.29 -5.03
CA PRO A 209 -10.66 7.58 -6.25
C PRO A 209 -9.68 7.89 -7.38
N VAL A 210 -9.96 7.35 -8.57
CA VAL A 210 -9.15 7.57 -9.77
C VAL A 210 -10.01 8.04 -10.93
N ASP A 211 -9.53 9.03 -11.68
CA ASP A 211 -10.21 9.58 -12.86
C ASP A 211 -9.93 8.69 -14.08
N ILE A 212 -10.41 7.45 -14.01
CA ILE A 212 -10.30 6.45 -15.07
C ILE A 212 -11.70 5.92 -15.37
N HIS A 213 -12.19 6.21 -16.57
CA HIS A 213 -13.44 5.67 -17.06
C HIS A 213 -13.17 4.43 -17.93
N THR A 214 -13.44 3.25 -17.38
CA THR A 214 -13.28 1.96 -18.03
C THR A 214 -14.36 1.01 -17.54
N ASP A 215 -14.78 0.05 -18.38
CA ASP A 215 -15.72 -1.00 -18.05
C ASP A 215 -15.05 -2.21 -17.36
N HIS A 216 -13.71 -2.27 -17.39
CA HIS A 216 -12.94 -3.35 -16.78
C HIS A 216 -11.71 -2.86 -16.03
N ALA A 217 -11.35 -3.59 -14.97
CA ALA A 217 -10.10 -3.50 -14.27
C ALA A 217 -9.30 -4.81 -14.40
N GLN A 218 -7.99 -4.68 -14.48
CA GLN A 218 -7.05 -5.80 -14.53
C GLN A 218 -6.37 -5.95 -13.17
N TYR A 219 -6.36 -7.17 -12.65
CA TYR A 219 -5.77 -7.53 -11.37
C TYR A 219 -4.71 -8.59 -11.60
N GLU A 220 -3.51 -8.38 -11.08
CA GLU A 220 -2.45 -9.36 -11.15
C GLU A 220 -2.87 -10.64 -10.42
N THR A 221 -2.49 -11.79 -10.97
CA THR A 221 -2.61 -13.11 -10.35
C THR A 221 -1.32 -13.89 -10.61
N GLN A 222 -1.20 -15.13 -10.11
CA GLN A 222 0.02 -15.90 -10.32
C GLN A 222 0.35 -16.01 -11.81
N MET A 223 1.50 -15.42 -12.18
CA MET A 223 2.05 -15.45 -13.55
C MET A 223 1.13 -14.82 -14.63
N GLY A 224 0.28 -13.86 -14.27
CA GLY A 224 -0.59 -13.20 -15.25
C GLY A 224 -1.53 -12.16 -14.63
N TYR A 225 -2.66 -11.95 -15.28
CA TYR A 225 -3.72 -11.08 -14.76
C TYR A 225 -5.09 -11.64 -15.11
N ILE A 226 -6.06 -11.29 -14.28
CA ILE A 226 -7.49 -11.49 -14.56
C ILE A 226 -8.13 -10.15 -14.89
N THR A 227 -9.16 -10.17 -15.71
CA THR A 227 -9.98 -9.00 -16.00
C THR A 227 -11.34 -9.16 -15.31
N ARG A 228 -11.80 -8.08 -14.66
CA ARG A 228 -13.11 -8.02 -13.99
C ARG A 228 -13.84 -6.75 -14.38
N PRO A 229 -15.17 -6.80 -14.52
CA PRO A 229 -15.96 -5.61 -14.79
C PRO A 229 -15.94 -4.65 -13.60
N THR A 230 -16.06 -3.35 -13.86
CA THR A 230 -16.16 -2.28 -12.86
C THR A 230 -17.60 -1.89 -12.52
N HIS A 231 -18.57 -2.60 -13.12
CA HIS A 231 -20.01 -2.38 -12.96
C HIS A 231 -20.71 -3.61 -12.39
N GLU A 232 -21.90 -3.41 -11.81
CA GLU A 232 -22.72 -4.44 -11.17
C GLU A 232 -24.02 -4.72 -11.96
N ASN A 233 -23.94 -4.84 -13.30
CA ASN A 233 -25.12 -4.91 -14.17
C ASN A 233 -25.83 -6.27 -14.12
N THR A 234 -25.11 -7.35 -13.77
CA THR A 234 -25.68 -8.69 -13.59
C THR A 234 -25.50 -9.19 -12.16
N SER A 235 -26.30 -10.18 -11.76
CA SER A 235 -26.14 -10.80 -10.43
C SER A 235 -24.73 -11.37 -10.22
N TRP A 236 -24.13 -11.97 -11.25
CA TRP A 236 -22.76 -12.49 -11.21
C TRP A 236 -21.70 -11.40 -11.02
N GLU A 237 -21.99 -10.17 -11.45
CA GLU A 237 -21.11 -9.02 -11.28
C GLU A 237 -21.28 -8.39 -9.90
N ALA A 238 -22.52 -8.30 -9.42
CA ALA A 238 -22.83 -7.76 -8.09
C ALA A 238 -22.18 -8.57 -6.96
N TYR A 239 -21.95 -9.87 -7.13
CA TYR A 239 -21.23 -10.70 -6.15
C TYR A 239 -19.68 -10.63 -6.27
N LYS A 240 -19.13 -9.83 -7.18
CA LYS A 240 -17.67 -9.56 -7.30
C LYS A 240 -17.32 -8.19 -6.74
N PHE A 241 -17.93 -7.89 -5.60
CA PHE A 241 -17.90 -6.59 -4.95
C PHE A 241 -16.58 -6.34 -4.19
N GLU A 242 -15.83 -7.41 -3.92
CA GLU A 242 -14.40 -7.43 -3.61
C GLU A 242 -13.68 -8.33 -4.61
N VAL A 243 -12.39 -8.09 -4.81
CA VAL A 243 -11.53 -8.94 -5.65
C VAL A 243 -10.46 -9.57 -4.76
N SER A 244 -10.34 -10.89 -4.85
CA SER A 244 -9.34 -11.72 -4.18
C SER A 244 -8.29 -12.21 -5.17
#